data_AF-B8CB52-F1
#
_entry.id   AF-B8CB52-F1
#
_cell.length_a   1.000
_cell.length_b   1.000
_cell.length_c   1.000
_cell.angle_alpha   90.00
_cell.angle_beta   90.00
_cell.angle_gamma   90.00
#
_symmetry.space_group_name_H-M   'P 1'
#
loop_
_entity.id
_entity.type
_entity.pdbx_description
1 polymer ?
#
loop_
_entity_poly.entity_id
_entity_poly.type
_entity_poly.pdbx_seq_one_letter_code
_entity_poly.pdbx_strand_id
1 'polypeptide(L)'
;MVAPTSNASILLLSAALIGLSVEGFLSVSTSTPAVGSSCLCQHERVHRSTDSWRPPARGCSSALHYSQSTSSPTVSLSTHSYNQTAPQSPSQPAQPTSTAYKHSLHLISLPSKNDTFALPGESLIRECWRWKDATLGDGRDYFVPRPRALKAFHSLFVGMELDVVSCDVDDGESSHSSIEVVLRFPSVDGGMQQEVKLPTHRARLSTEQKISTTSYVVEECAALSNCARFDVILVLKELNQQYANDGLPNNHTTSGMHNIIAQSAARYVVAYHLQQQVLSTRSKGSSLLQRTGLASWLDLPDAVDTTKLGSVQIEHVSEIQQLASRLTFMEGAHSISSHLSLIAGGLAPRPNRPDREVIFRPYSSRDAHILLQLKRTVEVVSVLNSKDEADTVENQQNNGGRGRIKTLLHGALSAGKAARNEDIVPAIRQLKEYGSDGTPPIGLAQVVAEAAVALAVKPAVASSVARLTAMETSDQISQLRQRVNGVVTSLLEDESTSQREGEKGNAKKSLQKLANELLHEPTMQLRGGQLPEKDLDAIVQCIQMQLVENNRH
;
A
#
# COMPACT_ATOMS: atom_id res chain seq x y z
N MET A 1 17.63 -45.76 39.46
CA MET A 1 18.90 -45.56 40.21
C MET A 1 20.04 -45.72 39.23
N VAL A 2 20.88 -44.69 39.11
CA VAL A 2 22.24 -44.64 38.53
C VAL A 2 22.47 -45.34 37.18
N ALA A 3 22.71 -44.55 36.13
CA ALA A 3 23.69 -44.87 35.08
C ALA A 3 24.18 -43.56 34.41
N PRO A 4 25.42 -43.52 33.90
CA PRO A 4 26.28 -42.33 34.00
C PRO A 4 26.56 -41.62 32.67
N THR A 5 27.05 -40.40 32.83
CA THR A 5 27.68 -39.53 31.83
C THR A 5 28.98 -40.12 31.28
N SER A 6 29.18 -40.08 29.95
CA SER A 6 30.52 -40.16 29.37
C SER A 6 30.60 -39.47 28.00
N ASN A 7 31.69 -38.71 27.85
CA ASN A 7 32.47 -38.44 26.64
C ASN A 7 32.49 -36.98 26.14
N ALA A 8 33.37 -36.22 26.81
CA ALA A 8 34.22 -35.25 26.16
C ALA A 8 35.50 -35.93 25.65
N SER A 9 35.94 -35.59 24.43
CA SER A 9 37.32 -35.64 23.89
C SER A 9 37.27 -35.30 22.40
N ILE A 10 37.79 -34.18 21.89
CA ILE A 10 39.19 -33.82 21.59
C ILE A 10 39.14 -33.25 20.15
N LEU A 11 39.54 -31.99 19.96
CA LEU A 11 40.59 -31.63 19.00
C LEU A 11 41.07 -30.20 19.27
N LEU A 12 42.32 -30.14 19.68
CA LEU A 12 43.20 -28.99 19.85
C LEU A 12 44.01 -28.74 18.56
N LEU A 13 44.74 -27.62 18.57
CA LEU A 13 45.63 -27.03 17.56
C LEU A 13 44.93 -26.02 16.63
N SER A 14 45.32 -24.75 16.58
CA SER A 14 46.70 -24.23 16.63
C SER A 14 46.77 -22.79 17.16
N ALA A 15 47.82 -22.53 17.95
CA ALA A 15 48.31 -21.20 18.31
C ALA A 15 49.56 -20.88 17.47
N ALA A 16 49.77 -19.62 17.10
CA ALA A 16 51.03 -18.90 17.28
C ALA A 16 51.05 -17.49 16.63
N LEU A 17 51.50 -16.51 17.44
CA LEU A 17 52.29 -15.30 17.13
C LEU A 17 51.59 -14.21 16.29
N ILE A 18 51.50 -12.94 16.73
CA ILE A 18 52.62 -12.02 17.02
C ILE A 18 52.21 -11.05 18.14
N GLY A 19 53.12 -10.85 19.10
CA GLY A 19 53.08 -9.75 20.06
C GLY A 19 53.90 -8.55 19.57
N LEU A 20 53.43 -7.35 19.88
CA LEU A 20 54.28 -6.18 20.10
C LEU A 20 53.67 -5.35 21.23
N SER A 21 54.47 -5.18 22.27
CA SER A 21 54.27 -4.32 23.43
C SER A 21 54.90 -2.96 23.15
N VAL A 22 54.20 -1.86 23.47
CA VAL A 22 54.82 -0.58 23.82
C VAL A 22 53.96 0.09 24.90
N GLU A 23 54.46 0.08 26.13
CA GLU A 23 54.06 0.99 27.19
C GLU A 23 54.64 2.39 26.92
N GLY A 24 53.87 3.43 27.24
CA GLY A 24 54.31 4.81 27.19
C GLY A 24 53.35 5.74 27.92
N PHE A 25 53.64 5.96 29.20
CA PHE A 25 53.06 6.98 30.08
C PHE A 25 52.98 8.38 29.44
N LEU A 26 51.89 9.11 29.69
CA LEU A 26 51.95 10.49 30.23
C LEU A 26 50.56 10.96 30.66
N SER A 27 50.46 11.30 31.95
CA SER A 27 49.37 12.07 32.56
C SER A 27 49.35 13.50 32.02
N VAL A 28 48.19 14.00 31.62
CA VAL A 28 47.96 15.45 31.53
C VAL A 28 46.59 15.79 32.11
N SER A 29 46.67 16.82 32.93
CA SER A 29 45.72 17.49 33.78
C SER A 29 44.44 17.98 33.11
N THR A 30 43.39 17.95 33.92
CA THR A 30 42.12 18.67 33.79
C THR A 30 42.32 20.18 33.67
N SER A 31 41.81 20.79 32.61
CA SER A 31 41.41 22.21 32.61
C SER A 31 40.17 22.43 31.74
N THR A 32 39.08 22.78 32.39
CA THR A 32 37.85 23.31 31.81
C THR A 32 38.03 24.78 31.42
N PRO A 33 37.59 25.21 30.23
CA PRO A 33 37.14 26.57 30.03
C PRO A 33 35.62 26.59 29.91
N ALA A 34 34.98 27.26 30.87
CA ALA A 34 33.62 27.74 30.75
C ALA A 34 33.59 28.83 29.67
N VAL A 35 32.90 28.57 28.56
CA VAL A 35 32.48 29.61 27.62
C VAL A 35 30.97 29.62 27.64
N GLY A 36 30.42 30.65 28.30
CA GLY A 36 29.01 30.97 28.24
C GLY A 36 28.68 31.54 26.86
N SER A 37 27.87 30.81 26.10
CA SER A 37 27.14 31.38 24.97
C SER A 37 25.67 31.48 25.35
N SER A 38 25.26 32.66 25.79
CA SER A 38 23.86 33.03 25.94
C SER A 38 23.23 33.17 24.55
N CYS A 39 22.57 32.13 24.07
CA CYS A 39 21.63 32.26 22.95
C CYS A 39 20.37 32.99 23.46
N LEU A 40 20.32 34.29 23.21
CA LEU A 40 19.10 35.09 23.22
C LEU A 40 18.19 34.57 22.09
N CYS A 41 17.28 33.65 22.41
CA CYS A 41 16.13 33.37 21.56
C CYS A 41 15.18 34.58 21.64
N GLN A 42 15.28 35.49 20.68
CA GLN A 42 14.24 36.47 20.43
C GLN A 42 12.96 35.71 20.06
N HIS A 43 11.94 35.84 20.91
CA HIS A 43 10.58 35.42 20.62
C HIS A 43 10.03 36.30 19.51
N GLU A 44 10.18 35.86 18.26
CA GLU A 44 9.46 36.44 17.14
C GLU A 44 8.00 35.96 17.23
N ARG A 45 7.15 36.89 17.68
CA ARG A 45 5.71 36.70 17.87
C ARG A 45 5.05 36.68 16.48
N VAL A 46 5.11 35.52 15.82
CA VAL A 46 4.38 35.29 14.55
C VAL A 46 2.88 35.31 14.86
N HIS A 47 2.19 36.34 14.36
CA HIS A 47 0.73 36.40 14.31
C HIS A 47 0.20 35.18 13.56
N ARG A 48 -0.41 34.24 14.29
CA ARG A 48 -1.17 33.14 13.71
C ARG A 48 -2.43 33.71 13.06
N SER A 49 -2.45 33.78 11.73
CA SER A 49 -3.70 33.77 10.98
C SER A 49 -4.37 32.41 11.18
N THR A 50 -5.45 32.38 11.94
CA THR A 50 -6.32 31.22 12.07
C THR A 50 -7.24 31.18 10.86
N ASP A 51 -6.76 30.64 9.74
CA ASP A 51 -7.65 30.24 8.66
C ASP A 51 -8.39 28.97 9.10
N SER A 52 -9.58 29.19 9.65
CA SER A 52 -10.54 28.16 9.99
C SER A 52 -10.97 27.42 8.73
N TRP A 53 -10.42 26.22 8.52
CA TRP A 53 -10.91 25.30 7.51
C TRP A 53 -12.25 24.73 8.00
N ARG A 54 -13.36 25.41 7.68
CA ARG A 54 -14.72 24.86 7.86
C ARG A 54 -14.99 23.85 6.74
N PRO A 55 -15.37 22.61 7.05
CA PRO A 55 -15.90 21.71 6.03
C PRO A 55 -17.24 22.26 5.50
N PRO A 56 -17.59 22.03 4.22
CA PRO A 56 -18.88 22.43 3.70
C PRO A 56 -19.99 21.68 4.44
N ALA A 57 -20.83 22.44 5.14
CA ALA A 57 -22.05 21.94 5.74
C ALA A 57 -22.99 21.48 4.62
N ARG A 58 -23.08 20.16 4.39
CA ARG A 58 -24.20 19.58 3.64
C ARG A 58 -25.39 19.52 4.57
N GLY A 59 -26.28 20.50 4.45
CA GLY A 59 -27.61 20.43 5.03
C GLY A 59 -28.42 19.39 4.26
N CYS A 60 -28.60 18.21 4.84
CA CYS A 60 -29.70 17.31 4.51
C CYS A 60 -30.64 17.26 5.71
N SER A 61 -31.64 18.14 5.73
CA SER A 61 -32.84 17.94 6.53
C SER A 61 -33.86 17.24 5.65
N SER A 62 -34.14 15.97 5.93
CA SER A 62 -35.34 15.29 5.49
C SER A 62 -35.72 14.29 6.56
N ALA A 63 -36.75 14.66 7.32
CA ALA A 63 -37.42 13.80 8.28
C ALA A 63 -38.10 12.66 7.52
N LEU A 64 -37.75 11.41 7.84
CA LEU A 64 -38.50 10.24 7.42
C LEU A 64 -39.42 9.83 8.56
N HIS A 65 -40.71 10.12 8.36
CA HIS A 65 -41.80 9.49 9.09
C HIS A 65 -41.87 8.01 8.66
N TYR A 66 -41.72 7.11 9.62
CA TYR A 66 -41.89 5.68 9.44
C TYR A 66 -43.37 5.34 9.64
N SER A 67 -44.11 5.10 8.55
CA SER A 67 -45.45 4.52 8.60
C SER A 67 -45.40 3.13 7.96
N GLN A 68 -45.59 2.12 8.80
CA GLN A 68 -45.81 0.73 8.42
C GLN A 68 -47.16 0.61 7.71
N SER A 69 -47.19 -0.01 6.54
CA SER A 69 -48.42 -0.60 5.99
C SER A 69 -48.09 -1.86 5.20
N THR A 70 -48.54 -2.97 5.74
CA THR A 70 -48.61 -4.32 5.17
C THR A 70 -49.69 -4.40 4.08
N SER A 71 -49.37 -4.96 2.91
CA SER A 71 -50.22 -5.92 2.18
C SER A 71 -49.60 -6.29 0.82
N SER A 72 -49.41 -7.58 0.61
CA SER A 72 -49.07 -8.23 -0.67
C SER A 72 -50.18 -8.04 -1.72
N PRO A 73 -49.86 -8.24 -3.00
CA PRO A 73 -50.44 -9.43 -3.63
C PRO A 73 -49.48 -10.20 -4.53
N THR A 74 -49.65 -11.52 -4.46
CA THR A 74 -49.03 -12.56 -5.28
C THR A 74 -49.62 -12.53 -6.69
N VAL A 75 -48.79 -12.31 -7.71
CA VAL A 75 -49.18 -12.47 -9.12
C VAL A 75 -48.43 -13.67 -9.69
N SER A 76 -49.19 -14.71 -10.05
CA SER A 76 -48.74 -15.90 -10.77
C SER A 76 -48.62 -15.59 -12.27
N LEU A 77 -47.41 -15.64 -12.83
CA LEU A 77 -47.17 -15.57 -14.27
C LEU A 77 -47.10 -16.97 -14.88
N SER A 78 -48.01 -17.20 -15.84
CA SER A 78 -48.05 -18.35 -16.74
C SER A 78 -46.98 -18.24 -17.82
N THR A 79 -46.17 -19.29 -17.97
CA THR A 79 -45.16 -19.46 -19.01
C THR A 79 -45.80 -19.88 -20.33
N HIS A 80 -45.70 -19.03 -21.35
CA HIS A 80 -45.90 -19.41 -22.76
C HIS A 80 -44.56 -19.48 -23.47
N SER A 81 -44.19 -20.68 -23.93
CA SER A 81 -43.04 -20.90 -24.80
C SER A 81 -43.40 -20.57 -26.24
N TYR A 82 -42.78 -19.54 -26.81
CA TYR A 82 -42.73 -19.35 -28.26
C TYR A 82 -41.33 -19.69 -28.75
N ASN A 83 -41.23 -20.79 -29.51
CA ASN A 83 -40.08 -21.08 -30.36
C ASN A 83 -40.17 -20.16 -31.58
N GLN A 84 -39.30 -19.15 -31.62
CA GLN A 84 -39.07 -18.35 -32.82
C GLN A 84 -37.59 -18.44 -33.22
N THR A 85 -37.37 -19.11 -34.35
CA THR A 85 -36.09 -19.27 -35.02
C THR A 85 -35.72 -17.93 -35.67
N ALA A 86 -34.78 -17.20 -35.06
CA ALA A 86 -34.26 -15.94 -35.60
C ALA A 86 -33.07 -16.20 -36.56
N PRO A 87 -32.90 -15.37 -37.61
CA PRO A 87 -31.82 -15.51 -38.58
C PRO A 87 -30.47 -15.09 -37.98
N GLN A 88 -29.42 -15.84 -38.34
CA GLN A 88 -28.06 -15.66 -37.86
C GLN A 88 -27.46 -14.32 -38.36
N SER A 89 -27.18 -13.43 -37.41
CA SER A 89 -26.43 -12.20 -37.62
C SER A 89 -24.95 -12.50 -37.91
N PRO A 90 -24.27 -11.71 -38.76
CA PRO A 90 -22.86 -11.89 -39.08
C PRO A 90 -21.99 -11.74 -37.82
N SER A 91 -21.10 -12.72 -37.62
CA SER A 91 -20.16 -12.82 -36.51
C SER A 91 -19.27 -11.57 -36.40
N GLN A 92 -19.53 -10.73 -35.40
CA GLN A 92 -18.59 -9.67 -34.99
C GLN A 92 -17.29 -10.31 -34.47
N PRO A 93 -16.12 -9.71 -34.76
CA PRO A 93 -14.84 -10.16 -34.23
C PRO A 93 -14.89 -10.10 -32.70
N ALA A 94 -14.57 -11.21 -32.04
CA ALA A 94 -14.54 -11.33 -30.59
C ALA A 94 -13.62 -10.24 -30.01
N GLN A 95 -14.21 -9.21 -29.41
CA GLN A 95 -13.44 -8.21 -28.68
C GLN A 95 -12.76 -8.90 -27.49
N PRO A 96 -11.47 -8.62 -27.24
CA PRO A 96 -10.76 -9.19 -26.10
C PRO A 96 -11.49 -8.76 -24.83
N THR A 97 -12.08 -9.72 -24.13
CA THR A 97 -12.66 -9.49 -22.80
C THR A 97 -11.52 -9.08 -21.89
N SER A 98 -11.46 -7.79 -21.54
CA SER A 98 -10.52 -7.24 -20.57
C SER A 98 -10.77 -7.91 -19.22
N THR A 99 -9.96 -8.89 -18.86
CA THR A 99 -9.99 -9.50 -17.53
C THR A 99 -9.64 -8.42 -16.50
N ALA A 100 -10.49 -8.24 -15.49
CA ALA A 100 -10.24 -7.27 -14.43
C ALA A 100 -8.92 -7.62 -13.73
N TYR A 101 -8.00 -6.65 -13.66
CA TYR A 101 -6.72 -6.88 -13.00
C TYR A 101 -6.92 -6.96 -11.49
N LYS A 102 -6.39 -8.02 -10.88
CA LYS A 102 -6.39 -8.18 -9.43
C LYS A 102 -5.27 -7.36 -8.82
N HIS A 103 -5.63 -6.49 -7.88
CA HIS A 103 -4.69 -5.70 -7.10
C HIS A 103 -4.60 -6.27 -5.69
N SER A 104 -3.42 -6.24 -5.10
CA SER A 104 -3.18 -6.62 -3.71
C SER A 104 -2.38 -5.54 -2.99
N LEU A 105 -2.76 -5.29 -1.73
CA LEU A 105 -2.17 -4.25 -0.89
C LEU A 105 -1.29 -4.90 0.19
N HIS A 106 -0.04 -4.49 0.24
CA HIS A 106 0.96 -5.06 1.14
C HIS A 106 1.63 -3.94 1.94
N LEU A 107 1.80 -4.14 3.24
CA LEU A 107 2.62 -3.27 4.09
C LEU A 107 3.73 -4.11 4.73
N ILE A 108 4.96 -3.69 4.46
CA ILE A 108 6.20 -4.30 4.94
C ILE A 108 6.86 -3.35 5.93
N SER A 109 7.12 -3.79 7.16
CA SER A 109 7.80 -2.94 8.15
C SER A 109 9.13 -3.51 8.59
N LEU A 110 10.06 -2.60 8.92
CA LEU A 110 11.24 -2.97 9.68
C LEU A 110 10.82 -3.43 11.09
N PRO A 111 11.29 -4.61 11.55
CA PRO A 111 10.99 -5.10 12.88
C PRO A 111 11.65 -4.22 13.95
N SER A 112 11.23 -4.43 15.20
CA SER A 112 11.81 -3.78 16.38
C SER A 112 13.33 -3.91 16.42
N LYS A 113 14.02 -2.84 16.85
CA LYS A 113 15.41 -2.90 17.33
C LYS A 113 15.41 -3.77 18.60
N ASN A 114 15.54 -5.08 18.44
CA ASN A 114 15.92 -5.92 19.57
C ASN A 114 17.44 -5.73 19.76
N ASP A 115 17.89 -5.49 20.98
CA ASP A 115 19.29 -5.23 21.27
C ASP A 115 20.10 -6.51 21.58
N THR A 116 19.46 -7.68 21.57
CA THR A 116 20.05 -8.94 22.08
C THR A 116 20.97 -9.71 21.13
N PHE A 117 21.10 -9.33 19.85
CA PHE A 117 21.92 -10.04 18.84
C PHE A 117 21.61 -11.54 18.70
N ALA A 118 20.39 -11.95 19.06
CA ALA A 118 20.07 -13.36 19.27
C ALA A 118 19.68 -14.07 17.96
N LEU A 119 19.34 -13.31 16.91
CA LEU A 119 18.73 -13.86 15.71
C LEU A 119 19.60 -13.61 14.46
N PRO A 120 19.66 -14.55 13.51
CA PRO A 120 20.29 -14.34 12.21
C PRO A 120 19.76 -13.08 11.51
N GLY A 121 20.65 -12.33 10.86
CA GLY A 121 20.31 -11.09 10.14
C GLY A 121 20.04 -9.86 11.03
N GLU A 122 20.20 -9.96 12.35
CA GLU A 122 19.95 -8.81 13.25
C GLU A 122 20.92 -7.64 13.02
N SER A 123 22.18 -7.92 12.69
CA SER A 123 23.15 -6.89 12.28
C SER A 123 22.64 -6.08 11.10
N LEU A 124 22.11 -6.76 10.07
CA LEU A 124 21.55 -6.14 8.88
C LEU A 124 20.31 -5.31 9.19
N ILE A 125 19.42 -5.78 10.08
CA ILE A 125 18.28 -4.99 10.56
C ILE A 125 18.73 -3.68 11.23
N ARG A 126 19.77 -3.73 12.07
CA ARG A 126 20.33 -2.51 12.70
C ARG A 126 20.93 -1.58 11.67
N GLU A 127 21.60 -2.10 10.66
CA GLU A 127 22.13 -1.31 9.56
C GLU A 127 21.01 -0.66 8.73
N CYS A 128 19.92 -1.38 8.45
CA CYS A 128 18.73 -0.79 7.82
C CYS A 128 18.17 0.36 8.66
N TRP A 129 18.09 0.19 9.97
CA TRP A 129 17.67 1.27 10.88
C TRP A 129 18.63 2.46 10.88
N ARG A 130 19.95 2.23 10.92
CA ARG A 130 20.95 3.30 10.83
C ARG A 130 20.85 4.04 9.51
N TRP A 131 20.70 3.30 8.40
CA TRP A 131 20.47 3.88 7.09
C TRP A 131 19.20 4.73 7.06
N LYS A 132 18.08 4.21 7.58
CA LYS A 132 16.81 4.94 7.67
C LYS A 132 16.93 6.20 8.51
N ASP A 133 17.58 6.12 9.67
CA ASP A 133 17.81 7.26 10.57
C ASP A 133 18.71 8.33 9.92
N ALA A 134 19.72 7.93 9.15
CA ALA A 134 20.62 8.85 8.44
C ALA A 134 19.99 9.48 7.18
N THR A 135 19.34 8.66 6.35
CA THR A 135 18.86 9.02 5.01
C THR A 135 17.46 9.61 5.03
N LEU A 136 16.54 8.91 5.71
CA LEU A 136 15.13 9.28 5.78
C LEU A 136 14.79 9.96 7.11
N GLY A 137 15.80 10.23 7.93
CA GLY A 137 15.78 10.88 9.23
C GLY A 137 15.24 10.02 10.38
N ASP A 138 15.70 10.35 11.58
CA ASP A 138 15.36 9.68 12.84
C ASP A 138 14.00 10.10 13.43
N GLY A 139 13.28 10.97 12.72
CA GLY A 139 11.98 11.53 13.07
C GLY A 139 11.96 12.45 14.29
N ARG A 140 13.13 12.86 14.83
CA ARG A 140 13.23 13.93 15.83
C ARG A 140 13.19 15.31 15.18
N ASP A 141 13.72 15.41 13.98
CA ASP A 141 13.70 16.65 13.19
C ASP A 141 12.30 16.90 12.60
N TYR A 142 11.83 18.14 12.73
CA TYR A 142 10.56 18.60 12.18
C TYR A 142 10.54 18.52 10.65
N PHE A 143 11.69 18.49 9.98
CA PHE A 143 11.80 18.46 8.50
C PHE A 143 11.94 17.05 7.91
N VAL A 144 11.74 16.01 8.74
CA VAL A 144 11.89 14.62 8.38
C VAL A 144 10.51 13.92 8.30
N PRO A 145 10.24 13.08 7.28
CA PRO A 145 11.15 12.66 6.21
C PRO A 145 11.31 13.71 5.12
N ARG A 146 12.48 13.71 4.48
CA ARG A 146 12.83 14.60 3.36
C ARG A 146 12.04 14.18 2.12
N PRO A 147 11.18 15.05 1.55
CA PRO A 147 10.34 14.68 0.42
C PRO A 147 11.13 14.16 -0.78
N ARG A 148 12.32 14.71 -1.05
CA ARG A 148 13.21 14.29 -2.15
C ARG A 148 13.72 12.86 -1.96
N ALA A 149 14.29 12.56 -0.79
CA ALA A 149 14.78 11.22 -0.47
C ALA A 149 13.66 10.17 -0.49
N LEU A 150 12.46 10.51 0.01
CA LEU A 150 11.30 9.63 -0.10
C LEU A 150 10.89 9.39 -1.56
N LYS A 151 10.81 10.46 -2.35
CA LYS A 151 10.47 10.35 -3.78
C LYS A 151 11.44 9.42 -4.51
N ALA A 152 12.74 9.61 -4.29
CA ALA A 152 13.79 8.78 -4.87
C ALA A 152 13.72 7.32 -4.38
N PHE A 153 13.36 7.09 -3.11
CA PHE A 153 13.14 5.73 -2.61
C PHE A 153 11.92 5.07 -3.24
N HIS A 154 10.79 5.80 -3.40
CA HIS A 154 9.58 5.24 -4.00
C HIS A 154 9.79 4.86 -5.47
N SER A 155 10.53 5.67 -6.23
CA SER A 155 10.82 5.41 -7.65
C SER A 155 11.67 4.16 -7.88
N LEU A 156 12.30 3.60 -6.84
CA LEU A 156 13.01 2.32 -6.96
C LEU A 156 12.05 1.14 -7.20
N PHE A 157 10.80 1.26 -6.76
CA PHE A 157 9.83 0.18 -6.77
C PHE A 157 8.85 0.28 -7.94
N VAL A 158 8.33 1.48 -8.21
CA VAL A 158 7.24 1.66 -9.18
C VAL A 158 7.66 1.20 -10.58
N GLY A 159 6.82 0.38 -11.22
CA GLY A 159 7.07 -0.21 -12.53
C GLY A 159 7.96 -1.45 -12.52
N MET A 160 8.43 -1.91 -11.35
CA MET A 160 9.16 -3.16 -11.23
C MET A 160 8.23 -4.36 -11.47
N GLU A 161 8.65 -5.28 -12.33
CA GLU A 161 7.97 -6.57 -12.52
C GLU A 161 8.60 -7.62 -11.59
N LEU A 162 7.75 -8.46 -11.02
CA LEU A 162 8.10 -9.50 -10.06
C LEU A 162 7.54 -10.82 -10.59
N ASP A 163 8.40 -11.73 -11.03
CA ASP A 163 7.96 -13.10 -11.30
C ASP A 163 8.25 -13.96 -10.08
N VAL A 164 7.25 -14.68 -9.62
CA VAL A 164 7.40 -15.63 -8.54
C VAL A 164 7.17 -17.02 -9.09
N VAL A 165 8.20 -17.84 -9.05
CA VAL A 165 8.17 -19.24 -9.46
C VAL A 165 8.01 -20.08 -8.21
N SER A 166 6.91 -20.81 -8.10
CA SER A 166 6.66 -21.78 -7.03
C SER A 166 6.79 -23.19 -7.58
N CYS A 167 7.68 -23.96 -6.96
CA CYS A 167 7.87 -25.38 -7.26
C CYS A 167 7.40 -26.19 -6.05
N ASP A 168 6.38 -27.02 -6.26
CA ASP A 168 5.94 -27.99 -5.26
C ASP A 168 6.77 -29.26 -5.43
N VAL A 169 7.54 -29.60 -4.38
CA VAL A 169 8.30 -30.85 -4.34
C VAL A 169 7.53 -31.84 -3.47
N ASP A 170 7.02 -32.89 -4.10
CA ASP A 170 6.40 -34.02 -3.40
C ASP A 170 7.44 -35.12 -3.17
N ASP A 171 8.11 -35.05 -2.02
CA ASP A 171 9.09 -36.05 -1.59
C ASP A 171 8.43 -37.26 -0.89
N GLY A 172 7.10 -37.39 -0.93
CA GLY A 172 6.34 -38.51 -0.34
C GLY A 172 6.17 -38.48 1.19
N GLU A 173 7.00 -37.73 1.92
CA GLU A 173 6.91 -37.58 3.39
C GLU A 173 6.56 -36.15 3.84
N SER A 174 6.89 -35.13 3.05
CA SER A 174 6.59 -33.73 3.35
C SER A 174 6.56 -32.88 2.08
N SER A 175 5.43 -32.23 1.82
CA SER A 175 5.32 -31.26 0.73
C SER A 175 6.08 -29.98 1.12
N HIS A 176 7.20 -29.72 0.47
CA HIS A 176 7.94 -28.48 0.60
C HIS A 176 7.76 -27.65 -0.67
N SER A 177 7.16 -26.47 -0.53
CA SER A 177 7.11 -25.47 -1.60
C SER A 177 8.39 -24.64 -1.56
N SER A 178 9.21 -24.70 -2.62
CA SER A 178 10.28 -23.72 -2.82
C SER A 178 9.75 -22.58 -3.67
N ILE A 179 10.08 -21.35 -3.27
CA ILE A 179 9.74 -20.14 -4.02
C ILE A 179 11.03 -19.63 -4.65
N GLU A 180 10.98 -19.04 -5.83
CA GLU A 180 12.04 -18.22 -6.41
C GLU A 180 11.42 -16.90 -6.84
N VAL A 181 12.05 -15.78 -6.48
CA VAL A 181 11.56 -14.44 -6.84
C VAL A 181 12.53 -13.82 -7.85
N VAL A 182 12.03 -13.48 -9.02
CA VAL A 182 12.77 -12.80 -10.09
C VAL A 182 12.30 -11.35 -10.14
N LEU A 183 13.23 -10.42 -9.94
CA LEU A 183 12.98 -8.98 -10.01
C LEU A 183 13.43 -8.46 -11.38
N ARG A 184 12.54 -7.76 -12.10
CA ARG A 184 12.88 -7.08 -13.35
C ARG A 184 12.64 -5.58 -13.22
N PHE A 185 13.69 -4.81 -13.47
CA PHE A 185 13.67 -3.37 -13.29
C PHE A 185 13.14 -2.67 -14.55
N PRO A 186 12.39 -1.56 -14.40
CA PRO A 186 11.93 -0.79 -15.55
C PRO A 186 13.13 -0.26 -16.34
N SER A 187 13.07 -0.38 -17.68
CA SER A 187 14.10 0.15 -18.57
C SER A 187 13.89 1.65 -18.78
N VAL A 188 14.86 2.47 -18.38
CA VAL A 188 14.76 3.94 -18.47
C VAL A 188 14.93 4.44 -19.91
N ASP A 189 15.72 3.74 -20.75
CA ASP A 189 16.11 4.20 -22.09
C ASP A 189 15.89 3.15 -23.20
N GLY A 190 15.00 2.18 -22.97
CA GLY A 190 14.81 1.05 -23.90
C GLY A 190 16.02 0.09 -23.97
N GLY A 191 16.98 0.24 -23.05
CA GLY A 191 18.06 -0.72 -22.84
C GLY A 191 17.56 -2.08 -22.34
N MET A 192 18.46 -3.06 -22.29
CA MET A 192 18.14 -4.39 -21.76
C MET A 192 17.59 -4.29 -20.33
N GLN A 193 16.41 -4.89 -20.10
CA GLN A 193 15.86 -5.03 -18.76
C GLN A 193 16.84 -5.82 -17.90
N GLN A 194 17.16 -5.27 -16.72
CA GLN A 194 17.97 -5.96 -15.74
C GLN A 194 17.10 -6.96 -14.97
N GLU A 195 17.64 -8.15 -14.77
CA GLU A 195 16.98 -9.24 -14.06
C GLU A 195 17.82 -9.69 -12.86
N VAL A 196 17.17 -9.88 -11.72
CA VAL A 196 17.79 -10.37 -10.49
C VAL A 196 16.99 -11.55 -9.94
N LYS A 197 17.63 -12.72 -9.88
CA LYS A 197 17.05 -13.95 -9.34
C LYS A 197 17.41 -14.11 -7.87
N LEU A 198 16.39 -14.23 -7.02
CA LEU A 198 16.50 -14.42 -5.59
C LEU A 198 16.00 -15.82 -5.24
N PRO A 199 16.89 -16.82 -5.10
CA PRO A 199 16.49 -18.17 -4.71
C PRO A 199 16.01 -18.16 -3.27
N THR A 200 14.84 -18.76 -3.02
CA THR A 200 14.26 -18.86 -1.69
C THR A 200 14.23 -20.33 -1.26
N HIS A 201 15.31 -20.72 -0.57
CA HIS A 201 15.69 -22.07 -0.13
C HIS A 201 16.11 -23.07 -1.22
N ARG A 202 17.25 -23.74 -0.97
CA ARG A 202 17.91 -24.69 -1.86
C ARG A 202 17.21 -26.07 -1.78
N ALA A 203 16.07 -26.22 -2.42
CA ALA A 203 15.58 -27.56 -2.74
C ALA A 203 16.48 -28.14 -3.85
N ARG A 204 16.98 -29.37 -3.67
CA ARG A 204 17.65 -30.09 -4.78
C ARG A 204 16.57 -30.47 -5.78
N LEU A 205 16.61 -29.88 -6.98
CA LEU A 205 15.66 -30.17 -8.04
C LEU A 205 15.78 -31.65 -8.46
N SER A 206 14.72 -32.42 -8.22
CA SER A 206 14.49 -33.76 -8.80
C SER A 206 13.55 -33.64 -10.01
N THR A 207 13.51 -34.68 -10.84
CA THR A 207 13.29 -34.57 -12.29
C THR A 207 11.86 -34.30 -12.78
N GLU A 208 10.84 -34.16 -11.93
CA GLU A 208 9.45 -33.86 -12.35
C GLU A 208 8.75 -32.96 -11.32
N GLN A 209 8.80 -31.64 -11.51
CA GLN A 209 8.18 -30.67 -10.61
C GLN A 209 7.11 -29.85 -11.33
N LYS A 210 5.95 -29.69 -10.70
CA LYS A 210 4.91 -28.78 -11.16
C LYS A 210 5.36 -27.35 -10.85
N ILE A 211 5.76 -26.63 -11.89
CA ILE A 211 6.19 -25.24 -11.80
C ILE A 211 4.98 -24.34 -12.06
N SER A 212 4.70 -23.44 -11.13
CA SER A 212 3.73 -22.37 -11.32
C SER A 212 4.43 -21.03 -11.26
N THR A 213 4.16 -20.15 -12.23
CA THR A 213 4.73 -18.80 -12.27
C THR A 213 3.60 -17.79 -12.14
N THR A 214 3.74 -16.84 -11.22
CA THR A 214 2.82 -15.71 -11.09
C THR A 214 3.61 -14.41 -11.20
N SER A 215 3.16 -13.52 -12.08
CA SER A 215 3.82 -12.25 -12.35
C SER A 215 3.04 -11.09 -11.73
N TYR A 216 3.74 -10.13 -11.15
CA TYR A 216 3.19 -8.90 -10.59
C TYR A 216 3.94 -7.69 -11.12
N VAL A 217 3.28 -6.54 -11.14
CA VAL A 217 3.95 -5.23 -11.26
C VAL A 217 3.67 -4.40 -10.02
N VAL A 218 4.67 -3.69 -9.53
CA VAL A 218 4.49 -2.70 -8.47
C VAL A 218 3.89 -1.43 -9.08
N GLU A 219 2.59 -1.25 -8.92
CA GLU A 219 1.85 -0.11 -9.48
C GLU A 219 2.04 1.16 -8.64
N GLU A 220 1.97 1.03 -7.31
CA GLU A 220 2.15 2.15 -6.39
C GLU A 220 3.11 1.76 -5.26
N CYS A 221 3.92 2.72 -4.79
CA CYS A 221 4.77 2.57 -3.62
C CYS A 221 4.75 3.83 -2.75
N ALA A 222 4.70 3.64 -1.43
CA ALA A 222 5.03 4.70 -0.48
C ALA A 222 5.74 4.18 0.76
N ALA A 223 6.71 4.95 1.24
CA ALA A 223 7.38 4.72 2.50
C ALA A 223 6.93 5.74 3.55
N LEU A 224 6.51 5.22 4.71
CA LEU A 224 6.25 5.99 5.92
C LEU A 224 7.46 5.83 6.85
N SER A 225 8.26 6.89 6.95
CA SER A 225 9.40 6.97 7.85
C SER A 225 9.09 7.93 9.00
N ASN A 226 9.11 7.44 10.24
CA ASN A 226 9.04 8.27 11.45
C ASN A 226 10.04 7.81 12.51
N CYS A 227 10.00 8.43 13.70
CA CYS A 227 10.97 8.14 14.77
C CYS A 227 10.89 6.74 15.38
N ALA A 228 9.81 6.01 15.12
CA ALA A 228 9.54 4.71 15.72
C ALA A 228 9.41 3.57 14.71
N ARG A 229 9.16 3.87 13.43
CA ARG A 229 8.85 2.88 12.40
C ARG A 229 9.38 3.28 11.02
N PHE A 230 9.50 2.26 10.19
CA PHE A 230 9.68 2.37 8.75
C PHE A 230 8.77 1.34 8.11
N ASP A 231 7.71 1.84 7.45
CA ASP A 231 6.71 1.02 6.78
C ASP A 231 6.77 1.31 5.28
N VAL A 232 6.80 0.28 4.43
CA VAL A 232 6.73 0.38 2.97
C VAL A 232 5.40 -0.24 2.52
N ILE A 233 4.58 0.55 1.84
CA ILE A 233 3.28 0.15 1.31
C ILE A 233 3.45 -0.08 -0.19
N LEU A 234 3.05 -1.24 -0.68
CA LEU A 234 3.09 -1.63 -2.08
C LEU A 234 1.68 -1.98 -2.57
N VAL A 235 1.35 -1.52 -3.78
CA VAL A 235 0.23 -2.04 -4.57
C VAL A 235 0.82 -2.96 -5.63
N LEU A 236 0.54 -4.26 -5.53
CA LEU A 236 0.93 -5.23 -6.54
C LEU A 236 -0.26 -5.51 -7.45
N LYS A 237 -0.08 -5.28 -8.76
CA LYS A 237 -1.04 -5.64 -9.81
C LYS A 237 -0.60 -6.95 -10.45
N GLU A 238 -1.47 -7.94 -10.44
CA GLU A 238 -1.20 -9.25 -11.06
C GLU A 238 -1.20 -9.11 -12.60
N LEU A 239 -0.12 -9.54 -13.24
CA LEU A 239 0.05 -9.53 -14.70
C LEU A 239 -0.33 -10.90 -15.25
N ASN A 240 -1.55 -11.02 -15.77
CA ASN A 240 -2.03 -12.13 -16.60
C ASN A 240 -1.98 -13.56 -15.99
N GLN A 241 -3.16 -14.05 -15.58
CA GLN A 241 -3.45 -15.45 -15.29
C GLN A 241 -3.63 -16.31 -16.57
N GLN A 242 -2.92 -15.98 -17.66
CA GLN A 242 -3.28 -16.39 -19.03
C GLN A 242 -3.09 -17.88 -19.35
N TYR A 243 -2.46 -18.68 -18.48
CA TYR A 243 -2.16 -20.09 -18.77
C TYR A 243 -3.00 -21.11 -18.00
N ALA A 244 -3.97 -20.70 -17.16
CA ALA A 244 -4.73 -21.65 -16.35
C ALA A 244 -6.03 -22.21 -17.00
N ASN A 245 -6.26 -21.96 -18.30
CA ASN A 245 -7.51 -22.34 -18.98
C ASN A 245 -7.66 -23.83 -19.32
N ASP A 246 -6.85 -24.72 -18.74
CA ASP A 246 -6.91 -26.18 -18.99
C ASP A 246 -8.11 -26.91 -18.34
N GLY A 247 -9.24 -26.21 -18.16
CA GLY A 247 -10.55 -26.80 -17.86
C GLY A 247 -10.66 -27.56 -16.52
N LEU A 248 -9.65 -27.49 -15.65
CA LEU A 248 -9.70 -28.14 -14.35
C LEU A 248 -10.60 -27.33 -13.40
N PRO A 249 -11.50 -28.02 -12.67
CA PRO A 249 -12.50 -27.37 -11.83
C PRO A 249 -11.84 -26.49 -10.75
N ASN A 250 -12.39 -25.28 -10.58
CA ASN A 250 -12.01 -24.27 -9.59
C ASN A 250 -12.06 -24.82 -8.16
N ASN A 251 -10.99 -25.49 -7.72
CA ASN A 251 -10.84 -25.89 -6.34
C ASN A 251 -10.41 -24.67 -5.51
N HIS A 252 -11.16 -24.38 -4.44
CA HIS A 252 -10.96 -23.25 -3.53
C HIS A 252 -9.57 -23.15 -2.86
N THR A 253 -8.71 -24.17 -3.01
CA THR A 253 -7.35 -24.22 -2.43
C THR A 253 -6.36 -23.24 -3.08
N THR A 254 -6.63 -22.72 -4.28
CA THR A 254 -5.69 -21.83 -4.98
C THR A 254 -5.55 -20.45 -4.32
N SER A 255 -6.62 -19.92 -3.71
CA SER A 255 -6.61 -18.56 -3.17
C SER A 255 -5.59 -18.36 -2.05
N GLY A 256 -5.34 -19.38 -1.22
CA GLY A 256 -4.36 -19.28 -0.14
C GLY A 256 -2.92 -19.18 -0.65
N MET A 257 -2.61 -19.90 -1.72
CA MET A 257 -1.27 -19.95 -2.31
C MET A 257 -0.91 -18.62 -2.99
N HIS A 258 -1.85 -18.00 -3.71
CA HIS A 258 -1.65 -16.69 -4.32
C HIS A 258 -1.25 -15.62 -3.30
N ASN A 259 -1.86 -15.62 -2.11
CA ASN A 259 -1.52 -14.65 -1.06
C ASN A 259 -0.10 -14.87 -0.52
N ILE A 260 0.33 -16.11 -0.31
CA ILE A 260 1.69 -16.45 0.13
C ILE A 260 2.73 -16.02 -0.92
N ILE A 261 2.42 -16.22 -2.20
CA ILE A 261 3.26 -15.84 -3.33
C ILE A 261 3.42 -14.31 -3.38
N ALA A 262 2.31 -13.55 -3.32
CA ALA A 262 2.33 -12.09 -3.33
C ALA A 262 3.05 -11.52 -2.09
N GLN A 263 2.81 -12.11 -0.92
CA GLN A 263 3.52 -11.78 0.33
C GLN A 263 5.03 -11.96 0.19
N SER A 264 5.46 -13.08 -0.40
CA SER A 264 6.87 -13.38 -0.62
C SER A 264 7.47 -12.33 -1.57
N ALA A 265 6.82 -12.07 -2.71
CA ALA A 265 7.26 -11.04 -3.66
C ALA A 265 7.46 -9.67 -2.97
N ALA A 266 6.46 -9.23 -2.21
CA ALA A 266 6.48 -7.95 -1.49
C ALA A 266 7.62 -7.88 -0.45
N ARG A 267 7.87 -8.96 0.30
CA ARG A 267 8.98 -9.01 1.27
C ARG A 267 10.35 -9.00 0.59
N TYR A 268 10.52 -9.80 -0.47
CA TYR A 268 11.80 -9.92 -1.17
C TYR A 268 12.18 -8.61 -1.89
N VAL A 269 11.24 -7.92 -2.53
CA VAL A 269 11.53 -6.63 -3.17
C VAL A 269 11.94 -5.56 -2.16
N VAL A 270 11.28 -5.48 -1.01
CA VAL A 270 11.65 -4.52 0.06
C VAL A 270 12.99 -4.89 0.69
N ALA A 271 13.22 -6.17 0.99
CA ALA A 271 14.49 -6.65 1.52
C ALA A 271 15.65 -6.35 0.57
N TYR A 272 15.45 -6.62 -0.72
CA TYR A 272 16.40 -6.33 -1.76
C TYR A 272 16.83 -4.85 -1.77
N HIS A 273 15.86 -3.93 -1.88
CA HIS A 273 16.19 -2.51 -1.92
C HIS A 273 16.84 -2.02 -0.63
N LEU A 274 16.36 -2.46 0.54
CA LEU A 274 17.01 -2.12 1.81
C LEU A 274 18.47 -2.59 1.87
N GLN A 275 18.74 -3.81 1.41
CA GLN A 275 20.09 -4.35 1.36
C GLN A 275 20.99 -3.56 0.39
N GLN A 276 20.49 -3.19 -0.79
CA GLN A 276 21.22 -2.34 -1.73
C GLN A 276 21.56 -0.96 -1.13
N GLN A 277 20.63 -0.38 -0.36
CA GLN A 277 20.86 0.89 0.33
C GLN A 277 21.93 0.78 1.44
N VAL A 278 21.92 -0.34 2.18
CA VAL A 278 22.96 -0.63 3.18
C VAL A 278 24.33 -0.83 2.50
N LEU A 279 24.41 -1.62 1.42
CA LEU A 279 25.66 -1.82 0.67
C LEU A 279 26.23 -0.51 0.09
N SER A 280 25.37 0.33 -0.47
CA SER A 280 25.75 1.66 -0.96
C SER A 280 26.34 2.52 0.17
N THR A 281 25.80 2.40 1.38
CA THR A 281 26.32 3.08 2.58
C THR A 281 27.67 2.51 3.03
N ARG A 282 27.85 1.18 2.97
CA ARG A 282 29.11 0.50 3.33
C ARG A 282 30.25 0.87 2.37
N SER A 283 29.98 0.91 1.07
CA SER A 283 30.99 1.07 0.01
C SER A 283 31.49 2.51 -0.17
N LYS A 284 30.62 3.51 -0.03
CA LYS A 284 30.97 4.90 -0.39
C LYS A 284 31.77 5.65 0.68
N GLY A 285 31.94 5.06 1.88
CA GLY A 285 32.54 5.72 3.03
C GLY A 285 31.73 6.95 3.49
N SER A 286 31.78 7.31 4.77
CA SER A 286 31.05 8.49 5.26
C SER A 286 31.55 9.82 4.67
N SER A 287 32.74 9.82 4.04
CA SER A 287 33.49 11.04 3.73
C SER A 287 32.88 11.88 2.59
N LEU A 288 32.29 11.30 1.56
CA LEU A 288 31.82 12.09 0.40
C LEU A 288 30.51 12.83 0.69
N LEU A 289 29.56 12.18 1.35
CA LEU A 289 28.34 12.85 1.83
C LEU A 289 28.66 13.92 2.88
N GLN A 290 29.52 13.59 3.85
CA GLN A 290 29.96 14.57 4.86
C GLN A 290 30.65 15.78 4.21
N ARG A 291 31.47 15.56 3.17
CA ARG A 291 32.16 16.65 2.45
C ARG A 291 31.24 17.51 1.59
N THR A 292 30.14 16.95 1.08
CA THR A 292 29.19 17.68 0.24
C THR A 292 28.05 18.33 1.03
N GLY A 293 27.98 18.12 2.35
CA GLY A 293 26.89 18.60 3.19
C GLY A 293 25.53 17.95 2.86
N LEU A 294 25.53 16.90 2.03
CA LEU A 294 24.34 16.13 1.69
C LEU A 294 24.11 15.11 2.79
N ALA A 295 22.89 15.07 3.32
CA ALA A 295 22.59 14.10 4.37
C ALA A 295 22.16 12.73 3.82
N SER A 296 21.88 12.63 2.53
CA SER A 296 21.51 11.37 1.90
C SER A 296 22.04 11.25 0.48
N TRP A 297 22.47 10.04 0.11
CA TRP A 297 22.72 9.69 -1.29
C TRP A 297 21.44 9.79 -2.15
N LEU A 298 20.25 9.62 -1.56
CA LEU A 298 18.98 9.79 -2.29
C LEU A 298 18.67 11.26 -2.61
N ASP A 299 19.40 12.21 -2.02
CA ASP A 299 19.29 13.63 -2.36
C ASP A 299 20.10 13.97 -3.63
N LEU A 300 20.91 13.06 -4.15
CA LEU A 300 21.61 13.23 -5.42
C LEU A 300 20.77 12.63 -6.56
N PRO A 301 20.58 13.36 -7.69
CA PRO A 301 20.03 12.75 -8.89
C PRO A 301 20.98 11.62 -9.32
N ASP A 302 20.42 10.50 -9.79
CA ASP A 302 21.16 9.34 -10.34
C ASP A 302 22.12 8.63 -9.36
N ALA A 303 22.09 8.96 -8.07
CA ALA A 303 23.00 8.34 -7.10
C ALA A 303 22.66 6.89 -6.74
N VAL A 304 21.44 6.46 -7.07
CA VAL A 304 21.13 5.04 -7.18
C VAL A 304 21.51 4.62 -8.59
N ASP A 305 22.78 4.25 -8.74
CA ASP A 305 23.32 3.72 -9.99
C ASP A 305 22.71 2.33 -10.22
N THR A 306 21.54 2.29 -10.86
CA THR A 306 20.86 1.04 -11.25
C THR A 306 21.67 0.28 -12.31
N THR A 307 22.55 0.97 -13.03
CA THR A 307 23.34 0.37 -14.11
C THR A 307 24.47 -0.54 -13.61
N LYS A 308 24.95 -0.32 -12.37
CA LYS A 308 26.02 -1.10 -11.75
C LYS A 308 25.56 -2.27 -10.89
N LEU A 309 24.30 -2.68 -11.01
CA LEU A 309 23.86 -3.94 -10.44
C LEU A 309 24.47 -5.11 -11.21
N GLY A 310 25.76 -5.34 -10.97
CA GLY A 310 26.44 -6.56 -11.39
C GLY A 310 25.78 -7.78 -10.76
N SER A 311 26.15 -8.97 -11.24
CA SER A 311 25.70 -10.25 -10.70
C SER A 311 25.67 -10.22 -9.17
N VAL A 312 24.48 -10.36 -8.58
CA VAL A 312 24.30 -10.36 -7.13
C VAL A 312 25.20 -11.44 -6.55
N GLN A 313 26.16 -11.05 -5.71
CA GLN A 313 27.04 -12.00 -5.06
C GLN A 313 26.23 -12.94 -4.17
N ILE A 314 26.66 -14.20 -4.06
CA ILE A 314 25.97 -15.24 -3.26
C ILE A 314 25.75 -14.77 -1.81
N GLU A 315 26.72 -14.04 -1.25
CA GLU A 315 26.63 -13.46 0.10
C GLU A 315 25.44 -12.50 0.24
N HIS A 316 25.20 -11.66 -0.76
CA HIS A 316 24.09 -10.71 -0.76
C HIS A 316 22.73 -11.41 -0.83
N VAL A 317 22.62 -12.51 -1.58
CA VAL A 317 21.39 -13.32 -1.64
C VAL A 317 21.01 -13.84 -0.25
N SER A 318 22.00 -14.31 0.52
CA SER A 318 21.77 -14.81 1.88
C SER A 318 21.31 -13.69 2.84
N GLU A 319 21.89 -12.49 2.74
CA GLU A 319 21.48 -11.30 3.48
C GLU A 319 20.04 -10.89 3.14
N ILE A 320 19.69 -10.88 1.85
CA ILE A 320 18.33 -10.54 1.37
C ILE A 320 17.31 -11.54 1.91
N GLN A 321 17.61 -12.84 1.85
CA GLN A 321 16.72 -13.89 2.37
C GLN A 321 16.53 -13.74 3.90
N GLN A 322 17.61 -13.53 4.65
CA GLN A 322 17.53 -13.28 6.08
C GLN A 322 16.68 -12.05 6.38
N LEU A 323 16.89 -10.94 5.65
CA LEU A 323 16.11 -9.72 5.82
C LEU A 323 14.62 -9.94 5.48
N ALA A 324 14.31 -10.55 4.34
CA ALA A 324 12.93 -10.84 3.91
C ALA A 324 12.16 -11.67 4.94
N SER A 325 12.80 -12.68 5.53
CA SER A 325 12.20 -13.52 6.59
C SER A 325 11.89 -12.74 7.88
N ARG A 326 12.61 -11.65 8.13
CA ARG A 326 12.55 -10.84 9.36
C ARG A 326 11.60 -9.65 9.25
N LEU A 327 11.36 -9.14 8.04
CA LEU A 327 10.45 -8.02 7.82
C LEU A 327 9.03 -8.39 8.23
N THR A 328 8.34 -7.55 9.00
CA THR A 328 6.94 -7.80 9.36
C THR A 328 6.04 -7.50 8.18
N PHE A 329 4.93 -8.23 8.08
CA PHE A 329 4.04 -8.19 6.92
C PHE A 329 2.60 -7.98 7.37
N MET A 330 1.86 -7.16 6.63
CA MET A 330 0.41 -7.06 6.71
C MET A 330 -0.19 -6.96 5.32
N GLU A 331 -1.31 -7.66 5.11
CA GLU A 331 -2.04 -7.67 3.85
C GLU A 331 -3.42 -7.04 4.01
N GLY A 332 -3.88 -6.42 2.94
CA GLY A 332 -5.28 -6.06 2.74
C GLY A 332 -5.64 -4.66 3.24
N ALA A 333 -6.63 -4.08 2.57
CA ALA A 333 -7.07 -2.70 2.81
C ALA A 333 -7.45 -2.44 4.27
N HIS A 334 -8.17 -3.37 4.92
CA HIS A 334 -8.64 -3.19 6.29
C HIS A 334 -7.49 -3.16 7.30
N SER A 335 -6.63 -4.18 7.29
CA SER A 335 -5.49 -4.32 8.21
C SER A 335 -4.54 -3.13 8.08
N ILE A 336 -4.21 -2.76 6.84
CA ILE A 336 -3.30 -1.64 6.55
C ILE A 336 -3.95 -0.31 6.96
N SER A 337 -5.21 -0.07 6.60
CA SER A 337 -5.91 1.17 6.97
C SER A 337 -6.04 1.31 8.49
N SER A 338 -6.34 0.22 9.20
CA SER A 338 -6.41 0.18 10.67
C SER A 338 -5.07 0.54 11.29
N HIS A 339 -3.98 -0.12 10.87
CA HIS A 339 -2.63 0.17 11.34
C HIS A 339 -2.22 1.62 11.10
N LEU A 340 -2.39 2.14 9.88
CA LEU A 340 -2.03 3.53 9.56
C LEU A 340 -2.87 4.53 10.36
N SER A 341 -4.15 4.24 10.59
CA SER A 341 -5.03 5.10 11.39
C SER A 341 -4.66 5.11 12.87
N LEU A 342 -4.27 3.96 13.43
CA LEU A 342 -3.72 3.87 14.78
C LEU A 342 -2.39 4.65 14.89
N ILE A 343 -1.54 4.60 13.86
CA ILE A 343 -0.31 5.39 13.80
C ILE A 343 -0.63 6.88 13.83
N ALA A 344 -1.52 7.34 12.95
CA ALA A 344 -1.91 8.75 12.85
C ALA A 344 -2.52 9.28 14.16
N GLY A 345 -3.26 8.42 14.86
CA GLY A 345 -3.78 8.69 16.19
C GLY A 345 -2.73 8.69 17.30
N GLY A 346 -1.49 8.26 17.08
CA GLY A 346 -0.50 8.09 18.16
C GLY A 346 -0.81 6.91 19.08
N LEU A 347 -1.62 5.96 18.61
CA LEU A 347 -2.13 4.80 19.36
C LEU A 347 -1.41 3.50 19.02
N ALA A 348 -0.66 3.46 17.92
CA ALA A 348 0.02 2.25 17.48
C ALA A 348 1.27 1.92 18.34
N PRO A 349 1.54 0.63 18.62
CA PRO A 349 2.81 0.16 19.19
C PRO A 349 4.03 0.75 18.47
N ARG A 350 5.11 0.94 19.23
CA ARG A 350 6.37 1.50 18.71
C ARG A 350 7.40 0.37 18.59
N PRO A 351 7.72 -0.10 17.37
CA PRO A 351 8.68 -1.18 17.18
C PRO A 351 10.01 -0.93 17.90
N ASN A 352 10.51 0.30 17.93
CA ASN A 352 11.77 0.61 18.62
C ASN A 352 11.72 0.51 20.16
N ARG A 353 10.56 0.30 20.77
CA ARG A 353 10.37 0.18 22.23
C ARG A 353 9.21 -0.78 22.53
N PRO A 354 9.36 -2.08 22.26
CA PRO A 354 8.27 -3.05 22.43
C PRO A 354 7.81 -3.16 23.88
N ASP A 355 8.72 -2.99 24.85
CA ASP A 355 8.42 -3.11 26.29
C ASP A 355 7.70 -1.88 26.87
N ARG A 356 7.58 -0.80 26.10
CA ARG A 356 6.96 0.44 26.56
C ARG A 356 5.52 0.52 26.07
N GLU A 357 4.59 0.47 27.00
CA GLU A 357 3.18 0.71 26.73
C GLU A 357 2.95 2.05 26.02
N VAL A 358 2.03 2.05 25.05
CA VAL A 358 1.66 3.24 24.29
C VAL A 358 0.65 4.04 25.09
N ILE A 359 1.13 5.13 25.69
CA ILE A 359 0.26 6.10 26.35
C ILE A 359 -0.24 7.10 25.31
N PHE A 360 -1.56 7.20 25.13
CA PHE A 360 -2.18 8.15 24.22
C PHE A 360 -1.98 9.59 24.71
N ARG A 361 -1.28 10.43 23.92
CA ARG A 361 -0.96 11.82 24.27
C ARG A 361 -1.28 12.76 23.10
N PRO A 362 -2.56 13.00 22.82
CA PRO A 362 -3.00 13.72 21.62
C PRO A 362 -2.47 15.17 21.52
N TYR A 363 -2.13 15.78 22.66
CA TYR A 363 -1.57 17.13 22.77
C TYR A 363 -0.03 17.17 22.84
N SER A 364 0.64 16.02 22.79
CA SER A 364 2.09 15.97 22.71
C SER A 364 2.57 16.44 21.33
N SER A 365 3.58 17.31 21.30
CA SER A 365 4.26 17.73 20.07
C SER A 365 4.73 16.51 19.26
N ARG A 366 5.24 15.48 19.95
CA ARG A 366 5.70 14.25 19.32
C ARG A 366 4.61 13.54 18.51
N ASP A 367 3.41 13.44 19.06
CA ASP A 367 2.31 12.78 18.36
C ASP A 367 1.78 13.69 17.23
N ALA A 368 1.83 15.02 17.39
CA ALA A 368 1.55 15.97 16.29
C ALA A 368 2.50 15.80 15.10
N HIS A 369 3.76 15.42 15.33
CA HIS A 369 4.73 15.21 14.24
C HIS A 369 4.36 14.01 13.35
N ILE A 370 3.72 12.98 13.90
CA ILE A 370 3.30 11.81 13.12
C ILE A 370 2.31 12.21 12.02
N LEU A 371 1.36 13.12 12.32
CA LEU A 371 0.43 13.66 11.33
C LEU A 371 1.14 14.47 10.25
N LEU A 372 2.14 15.28 10.64
CA LEU A 372 2.93 16.05 9.69
C LEU A 372 3.73 15.13 8.75
N GLN A 373 4.30 14.05 9.28
CA GLN A 373 5.03 13.06 8.51
C GLN A 373 4.13 12.34 7.51
N LEU A 374 2.94 11.88 7.96
CA LEU A 374 1.93 11.31 7.08
C LEU A 374 1.49 12.29 5.98
N LYS A 375 1.29 13.58 6.33
CA LYS A 375 0.93 14.61 5.37
C LYS A 375 1.99 14.76 4.28
N ARG A 376 3.28 14.78 4.65
CA ARG A 376 4.38 14.84 3.69
C ARG A 376 4.46 13.60 2.80
N THR A 377 4.23 12.40 3.35
CA THR A 377 4.13 11.19 2.54
C THR A 377 3.01 11.31 1.51
N VAL A 378 1.85 11.87 1.87
CA VAL A 378 0.75 12.14 0.92
C VAL A 378 1.14 13.15 -0.16
N GLU A 379 1.87 14.20 0.20
CA GLU A 379 2.37 15.20 -0.76
C GLU A 379 3.32 14.55 -1.78
N VAL A 380 4.27 13.72 -1.31
CA VAL A 380 5.19 12.97 -2.19
C VAL A 380 4.44 12.04 -3.13
N VAL A 381 3.51 11.25 -2.61
CA VAL A 381 2.68 10.33 -3.43
C VAL A 381 1.86 11.12 -4.46
N SER A 382 1.33 12.29 -4.10
CA SER A 382 0.55 13.11 -5.03
C SER A 382 1.40 13.67 -6.17
N VAL A 383 2.65 14.07 -5.89
CA VAL A 383 3.57 14.60 -6.92
C VAL A 383 4.02 13.52 -7.90
N LEU A 384 4.18 12.27 -7.43
CA LEU A 384 4.53 11.15 -8.31
C LEU A 384 3.42 10.89 -9.33
N ASN A 385 2.16 10.82 -8.88
CA ASN A 385 1.02 10.55 -9.75
C ASN A 385 0.79 11.65 -10.80
N SER A 386 1.11 12.92 -10.50
CA SER A 386 0.90 14.01 -11.46
C SER A 386 1.91 14.02 -12.62
N LYS A 387 3.08 13.39 -12.46
CA LYS A 387 4.11 13.40 -13.51
C LYS A 387 3.71 12.49 -14.67
N ASP A 388 3.12 11.34 -14.38
CA ASP A 388 2.71 10.36 -15.39
C ASP A 388 1.52 10.88 -16.24
N GLU A 389 0.69 11.77 -15.68
CA GLU A 389 -0.42 12.40 -16.40
C GLU A 389 0.03 13.46 -17.42
N ALA A 390 1.14 14.17 -17.16
CA ALA A 390 1.57 15.30 -17.98
C ALA A 390 2.09 14.89 -19.37
N ASP A 391 2.60 13.67 -19.51
CA ASP A 391 3.13 13.16 -20.79
C ASP A 391 2.02 12.57 -21.69
N THR A 392 0.78 12.44 -21.18
CA THR A 392 -0.37 11.88 -21.91
C THR A 392 -1.36 12.98 -22.33
N VAL A 393 -0.92 13.87 -23.22
CA VAL A 393 -1.43 15.25 -23.38
C VAL A 393 -2.90 15.44 -23.85
N GLU A 394 -3.64 14.46 -24.38
CA GLU A 394 -4.88 14.83 -25.11
C GLU A 394 -6.26 14.36 -24.63
N ASN A 395 -6.45 13.52 -23.59
CA ASN A 395 -7.83 13.03 -23.32
C ASN A 395 -8.25 12.71 -21.87
N GLN A 396 -7.55 13.15 -20.82
CA GLN A 396 -7.95 12.87 -19.43
C GLN A 396 -8.56 14.10 -18.73
N GLN A 397 -9.80 14.46 -19.09
CA GLN A 397 -10.59 15.37 -18.28
C GLN A 397 -11.16 14.64 -17.04
N ASN A 398 -10.69 15.05 -15.85
CA ASN A 398 -11.35 14.95 -14.54
C ASN A 398 -11.27 13.68 -13.70
N ASN A 399 -10.59 12.61 -14.13
CA ASN A 399 -10.35 11.45 -13.26
C ASN A 399 -8.95 11.47 -12.64
N GLY A 400 -8.52 12.62 -12.12
CA GLY A 400 -7.24 12.75 -11.38
C GLY A 400 -7.13 11.61 -10.37
N GLY A 401 -6.29 10.63 -10.70
CA GLY A 401 -6.39 9.28 -10.16
C GLY A 401 -6.21 9.31 -8.66
N ARG A 402 -7.26 8.99 -7.90
CA ARG A 402 -7.11 8.77 -6.46
C ARG A 402 -6.32 7.48 -6.31
N GLY A 403 -4.99 7.55 -6.19
CA GLY A 403 -4.17 6.36 -5.91
C GLY A 403 -4.66 5.61 -4.67
N ARG A 404 -4.52 4.29 -4.66
CA ARG A 404 -4.95 3.41 -3.55
C ARG A 404 -4.21 3.75 -2.28
N ILE A 405 -2.89 3.94 -2.37
CA ILE A 405 -2.05 4.34 -1.24
C ILE A 405 -2.45 5.73 -0.74
N LYS A 406 -2.71 6.67 -1.65
CA LYS A 406 -3.18 8.02 -1.29
C LYS A 406 -4.51 7.96 -0.51
N THR A 407 -5.42 7.07 -0.93
CA THR A 407 -6.70 6.84 -0.23
C THR A 407 -6.48 6.29 1.18
N LEU A 408 -5.57 5.34 1.38
CA LEU A 408 -5.19 4.82 2.70
C LEU A 408 -4.62 5.91 3.61
N LEU A 409 -3.68 6.70 3.09
CA LEU A 409 -3.00 7.75 3.86
C LEU A 409 -3.96 8.90 4.22
N HIS A 410 -4.87 9.29 3.32
CA HIS A 410 -5.92 10.26 3.65
C HIS A 410 -6.88 9.74 4.72
N GLY A 411 -7.23 8.46 4.67
CA GLY A 411 -7.98 7.77 5.71
C GLY A 411 -7.32 7.91 7.08
N ALA A 412 -6.03 7.57 7.14
CA ALA A 412 -5.22 7.67 8.34
C ALA A 412 -5.13 9.12 8.86
N LEU A 413 -4.88 10.11 7.99
CA LEU A 413 -4.86 11.52 8.37
C LEU A 413 -6.21 12.00 8.92
N SER A 414 -7.32 11.57 8.32
CA SER A 414 -8.67 11.88 8.82
C SER A 414 -8.89 11.27 10.20
N ALA A 415 -8.49 10.00 10.39
CA ALA A 415 -8.59 9.30 11.67
C ALA A 415 -7.80 10.02 12.76
N GLY A 416 -6.54 10.36 12.50
CA GLY A 416 -5.69 11.04 13.48
C GLY A 416 -6.11 12.48 13.79
N LYS A 417 -6.73 13.19 12.84
CA LYS A 417 -7.37 14.50 13.11
C LYS A 417 -8.63 14.33 13.97
N ALA A 418 -9.49 13.39 13.62
CA ALA A 418 -10.73 13.12 14.34
C ALA A 418 -10.46 12.64 15.78
N ALA A 419 -9.45 11.80 15.98
CA ALA A 419 -9.02 11.32 17.29
C ALA A 419 -8.56 12.44 18.24
N ARG A 420 -8.24 13.62 17.70
CA ARG A 420 -7.80 14.82 18.46
C ARG A 420 -8.86 15.91 18.53
N ASN A 421 -10.02 15.69 17.92
CA ASN A 421 -11.11 16.65 17.90
C ASN A 421 -12.05 16.37 19.09
N GLU A 422 -12.22 17.35 19.96
CA GLU A 422 -13.11 17.27 21.13
C GLU A 422 -14.58 17.08 20.78
N ASP A 423 -15.01 17.54 19.60
CA ASP A 423 -16.39 17.37 19.16
C ASP A 423 -16.67 15.92 18.77
N ILE A 424 -15.65 15.19 18.32
CA ILE A 424 -15.75 13.78 17.89
C ILE A 424 -15.41 12.84 19.04
N VAL A 425 -14.40 13.18 19.83
CA VAL A 425 -13.95 12.40 20.99
C VAL A 425 -14.00 13.27 22.24
N PRO A 426 -15.19 13.53 22.85
CA PRO A 426 -15.33 14.43 23.99
C PRO A 426 -14.47 14.04 25.20
N ALA A 427 -14.22 12.74 25.39
CA ALA A 427 -13.38 12.22 26.47
C ALA A 427 -11.96 12.80 26.46
N ILE A 428 -11.46 13.26 25.30
CA ILE A 428 -10.12 13.84 25.17
C ILE A 428 -9.91 15.11 26.00
N ARG A 429 -10.99 15.82 26.38
CA ARG A 429 -10.91 17.01 27.24
C ARG A 429 -10.25 16.71 28.58
N GLN A 430 -10.42 15.49 29.10
CA GLN A 430 -9.80 15.05 30.35
C GLN A 430 -8.26 14.98 30.25
N LEU A 431 -7.72 14.85 29.03
CA LEU A 431 -6.26 14.81 28.82
C LEU A 431 -5.63 16.22 28.69
N LYS A 432 -6.43 17.29 28.60
CA LYS A 432 -5.91 18.65 28.40
C LYS A 432 -5.09 19.15 29.59
N GLU A 433 -5.47 18.78 30.80
CA GLU A 433 -4.79 19.23 32.03
C GLU A 433 -3.33 18.77 32.10
N TYR A 434 -2.99 17.69 31.41
CA TYR A 434 -1.63 17.16 31.34
C TYR A 434 -0.76 17.87 30.28
N GLY A 435 -1.36 18.66 29.37
CA GLY A 435 -0.62 19.48 28.40
C GLY A 435 0.37 18.69 27.52
N SER A 436 1.44 19.37 27.10
CA SER A 436 2.49 18.78 26.25
C SER A 436 3.48 17.90 27.02
N ASP A 437 3.75 18.25 28.28
CA ASP A 437 4.85 17.68 29.07
C ASP A 437 4.37 16.73 30.18
N GLY A 438 3.10 16.79 30.55
CA GLY A 438 2.50 15.90 31.53
C GLY A 438 2.28 14.50 30.98
N THR A 439 2.38 13.52 31.88
CA THR A 439 1.98 12.13 31.59
C THR A 439 0.63 11.90 32.26
N PRO A 440 -0.45 11.65 31.49
CA PRO A 440 -1.73 11.32 32.08
C PRO A 440 -1.65 9.97 32.83
N PRO A 441 -2.48 9.76 33.88
CA PRO A 441 -2.67 8.45 34.48
C PRO A 441 -3.01 7.41 33.42
N ILE A 442 -2.38 6.23 33.50
CA ILE A 442 -2.47 5.19 32.48
C ILE A 442 -3.93 4.78 32.23
N GLY A 443 -4.70 4.55 33.30
CA GLY A 443 -6.11 4.19 33.19
C GLY A 443 -6.96 5.26 32.49
N LEU A 444 -6.69 6.53 32.74
CA LEU A 444 -7.37 7.63 32.05
C LEU A 444 -6.98 7.68 30.57
N ALA A 445 -5.69 7.58 30.26
CA ALA A 445 -5.20 7.58 28.88
C ALA A 445 -5.78 6.41 28.07
N GLN A 446 -5.90 5.23 28.69
CA GLN A 446 -6.48 4.04 28.07
C GLN A 446 -7.97 4.22 27.74
N VAL A 447 -8.77 4.71 28.70
CA VAL A 447 -10.21 4.97 28.46
C VAL A 447 -10.41 5.95 27.30
N VAL A 448 -9.61 7.01 27.25
CA VAL A 448 -9.69 7.99 26.16
C VAL A 448 -9.19 7.41 24.84
N ALA A 449 -8.14 6.58 24.87
CA ALA A 449 -7.63 5.88 23.69
C ALA A 449 -8.69 4.95 23.07
N GLU A 450 -9.38 4.16 23.89
CA GLU A 450 -10.48 3.28 23.45
C GLU A 450 -11.61 4.08 22.81
N ALA A 451 -12.00 5.21 23.42
CA ALA A 451 -12.97 6.12 22.84
C ALA A 451 -12.51 6.70 21.48
N ALA A 452 -11.24 7.09 21.36
CA ALA A 452 -10.67 7.57 20.10
C ALA A 452 -10.66 6.48 19.02
N VAL A 453 -10.36 5.23 19.38
CA VAL A 453 -10.43 4.09 18.45
C VAL A 453 -11.87 3.89 17.96
N ALA A 454 -12.84 3.88 18.87
CA ALA A 454 -14.24 3.62 18.56
C ALA A 454 -14.87 4.73 17.70
N LEU A 455 -14.66 6.00 18.07
CA LEU A 455 -15.37 7.14 17.49
C LEU A 455 -14.64 7.77 16.29
N ALA A 456 -13.31 7.63 16.19
CA ALA A 456 -12.52 8.25 15.12
C ALA A 456 -11.86 7.24 14.19
N VAL A 457 -11.14 6.25 14.75
CA VAL A 457 -10.35 5.30 13.93
C VAL A 457 -11.27 4.35 13.15
N LYS A 458 -12.18 3.62 13.80
CA LYS A 458 -13.03 2.63 13.12
C LYS A 458 -13.86 3.24 11.96
N PRO A 459 -14.54 4.40 12.11
CA PRO A 459 -15.28 5.00 11.00
C PRO A 459 -14.38 5.43 9.83
N ALA A 460 -13.19 5.98 10.12
CA ALA A 460 -12.24 6.38 9.08
C ALA A 460 -11.68 5.18 8.31
N VAL A 461 -11.42 4.06 9.00
CA VAL A 461 -11.01 2.78 8.39
C VAL A 461 -12.12 2.25 7.48
N ALA A 462 -13.35 2.15 7.98
CA ALA A 462 -14.50 1.69 7.19
C ALA A 462 -14.70 2.54 5.93
N SER A 463 -14.62 3.87 6.07
CA SER A 463 -14.72 4.81 4.96
C SER A 463 -13.59 4.64 3.93
N SER A 464 -12.38 4.31 4.38
CA SER A 464 -11.22 4.12 3.50
C SER A 464 -11.29 2.79 2.75
N VAL A 465 -11.67 1.71 3.44
CA VAL A 465 -11.90 0.40 2.83
C VAL A 465 -13.00 0.49 1.78
N ALA A 466 -14.13 1.12 2.10
CA ALA A 466 -15.22 1.32 1.13
C ALA A 466 -14.78 2.09 -0.13
N ARG A 467 -13.90 3.09 0.02
CA ARG A 467 -13.32 3.79 -1.13
C ARG A 467 -12.40 2.91 -1.96
N LEU A 468 -11.60 2.06 -1.34
CA LEU A 468 -10.68 1.14 -2.04
C LEU A 468 -11.46 0.05 -2.78
N THR A 469 -12.47 -0.55 -2.15
CA THR A 469 -13.38 -1.49 -2.81
C THR A 469 -14.08 -0.84 -4.00
N ALA A 470 -14.54 0.41 -3.87
CA ALA A 470 -15.12 1.14 -5.00
C ALA A 470 -14.12 1.35 -6.16
N MET A 471 -12.82 1.50 -5.87
CA MET A 471 -11.78 1.60 -6.90
C MET A 471 -11.53 0.27 -7.62
N GLU A 472 -11.59 -0.85 -6.91
CA GLU A 472 -11.46 -2.19 -7.50
C GLU A 472 -12.61 -2.47 -8.50
N THR A 473 -13.80 -1.93 -8.23
CA THR A 473 -14.95 -2.02 -9.15
C THR A 473 -14.99 -0.96 -10.25
N SER A 474 -14.02 -0.04 -10.30
CA SER A 474 -14.02 1.09 -11.25
C SER A 474 -14.00 0.63 -12.71
N ASP A 475 -13.28 -0.45 -13.00
CA ASP A 475 -13.18 -1.01 -14.36
C ASP A 475 -14.52 -1.62 -14.78
N GLN A 476 -15.16 -2.39 -13.89
CA GLN A 476 -16.49 -2.96 -14.11
C GLN A 476 -17.55 -1.86 -14.32
N ILE A 477 -17.49 -0.77 -13.55
CA ILE A 477 -18.38 0.39 -13.71
C ILE A 477 -18.14 1.07 -15.07
N SER A 478 -16.88 1.20 -15.49
CA SER A 478 -16.53 1.82 -16.77
C SER A 478 -16.98 0.94 -17.94
N GLN A 479 -16.79 -0.37 -17.85
CA GLN A 479 -17.28 -1.35 -18.83
C GLN A 479 -18.82 -1.32 -18.91
N LEU A 480 -19.52 -1.31 -17.78
CA LEU A 480 -20.98 -1.22 -17.74
C LEU A 480 -21.47 0.05 -18.44
N ARG A 481 -20.87 1.21 -18.12
CA ARG A 481 -21.20 2.48 -18.76
C ARG A 481 -20.92 2.46 -20.26
N GLN A 482 -19.78 1.93 -20.68
CA GLN A 482 -19.40 1.82 -22.08
C GLN A 482 -20.41 0.97 -22.85
N ARG A 483 -20.82 -0.17 -22.30
CA ARG A 483 -21.81 -1.07 -22.92
C ARG A 483 -23.18 -0.41 -23.05
N VAL A 484 -23.67 0.24 -22.00
CA VAL A 484 -24.94 0.98 -22.05
C VAL A 484 -24.88 2.15 -23.03
N ASN A 485 -23.77 2.90 -23.09
CA ASN A 485 -23.59 3.95 -24.09
C ASN A 485 -23.51 3.40 -25.52
N GLY A 486 -22.97 2.19 -25.71
CA GLY A 486 -23.02 1.46 -26.96
C GLY A 486 -24.46 1.21 -27.40
N VAL A 487 -25.32 0.75 -26.48
CA VAL A 487 -26.76 0.56 -26.73
C VAL A 487 -27.43 1.87 -27.13
N VAL A 488 -27.19 2.97 -26.40
CA VAL A 488 -27.73 4.30 -26.74
C VAL A 488 -27.31 4.74 -28.14
N THR A 489 -26.06 4.47 -28.53
CA THR A 489 -25.54 4.82 -29.86
C THR A 489 -26.22 4.01 -30.95
N SER A 490 -26.36 2.69 -30.77
CA SER A 490 -27.07 1.82 -31.73
C SER A 490 -28.53 2.23 -31.93
N LEU A 491 -29.24 2.59 -30.86
CA LEU A 491 -30.63 3.06 -30.96
C LEU A 491 -30.75 4.36 -31.77
N LEU A 492 -29.79 5.27 -31.63
CA LEU A 492 -29.76 6.51 -32.41
C LEU A 492 -29.39 6.28 -33.89
N GLU A 493 -28.58 5.26 -34.18
CA GLU A 493 -28.25 4.87 -35.56
C GLU A 493 -29.47 4.28 -36.27
N ASP A 494 -30.27 3.46 -35.59
CA ASP A 494 -31.49 2.87 -36.15
C ASP A 494 -32.53 3.95 -36.54
N GLU A 495 -32.65 5.03 -35.77
CA GLU A 495 -33.55 6.15 -36.08
C GLU A 495 -33.02 7.11 -37.15
N SER A 496 -31.71 7.08 -37.40
CA SER A 496 -31.02 8.11 -38.16
C SER A 496 -31.40 8.16 -39.65
N THR A 497 -32.09 7.13 -40.15
CA THR A 497 -32.54 7.02 -41.54
C THR A 497 -33.68 7.96 -41.92
N SER A 498 -34.39 8.60 -40.96
CA SER A 498 -35.64 9.31 -41.28
C SER A 498 -35.80 10.76 -40.75
N GLN A 499 -34.90 11.29 -39.90
CA GLN A 499 -35.13 12.57 -39.21
C GLN A 499 -34.14 13.71 -39.56
N ARG A 500 -34.61 14.96 -39.41
CA ARG A 500 -33.84 16.21 -39.59
C ARG A 500 -32.77 16.35 -38.49
N GLU A 501 -31.59 16.87 -38.84
CA GLU A 501 -30.41 16.93 -37.95
C GLU A 501 -30.64 17.63 -36.60
N GLY A 502 -31.56 18.60 -36.52
CA GLY A 502 -31.86 19.32 -35.28
C GLY A 502 -32.58 18.49 -34.21
N GLU A 503 -33.44 17.55 -34.60
CA GLU A 503 -34.22 16.71 -33.67
C GLU A 503 -33.33 15.61 -33.05
N LYS A 504 -32.37 15.09 -33.83
CA LYS A 504 -31.40 14.07 -33.39
C LYS A 504 -30.61 14.49 -32.15
N GLY A 505 -30.26 15.78 -32.05
CA GLY A 505 -29.52 16.30 -30.90
C GLY A 505 -30.31 16.25 -29.59
N ASN A 506 -31.62 16.49 -29.64
CA ASN A 506 -32.49 16.46 -28.47
C ASN A 506 -32.83 15.02 -28.06
N ALA A 507 -33.13 14.15 -29.03
CA ALA A 507 -33.35 12.72 -28.78
C ALA A 507 -32.13 12.07 -28.12
N LYS A 508 -30.92 12.33 -28.65
CA LYS A 508 -29.66 11.85 -28.05
C LYS A 508 -29.48 12.30 -26.60
N LYS A 509 -29.74 13.57 -26.30
CA LYS A 509 -29.64 14.09 -24.93
C LYS A 509 -30.67 13.44 -24.00
N SER A 510 -31.88 13.20 -24.48
CA SER A 510 -32.96 12.56 -23.72
C SER A 510 -32.61 11.10 -23.38
N LEU A 511 -32.22 10.31 -24.38
CA LEU A 511 -31.81 8.90 -24.19
C LEU A 511 -30.58 8.79 -23.29
N GLN A 512 -29.57 9.65 -23.47
CA GLN A 512 -28.39 9.66 -22.63
C GLN A 512 -28.72 9.99 -21.16
N LYS A 513 -29.66 10.92 -20.94
CA LYS A 513 -30.14 11.27 -19.60
C LYS A 513 -30.84 10.07 -18.95
N LEU A 514 -31.76 9.41 -19.66
CA LEU A 514 -32.44 8.22 -19.18
C LEU A 514 -31.44 7.08 -18.88
N ALA A 515 -30.48 6.83 -19.78
CA ALA A 515 -29.45 5.83 -19.57
C ALA A 515 -28.62 6.10 -18.29
N ASN A 516 -28.27 7.38 -18.03
CA ASN A 516 -27.56 7.76 -16.81
C ASN A 516 -28.40 7.56 -15.54
N GLU A 517 -29.71 7.80 -15.60
CA GLU A 517 -30.64 7.53 -14.50
C GLU A 517 -30.72 6.03 -14.22
N LEU A 518 -30.87 5.20 -15.27
CA LEU A 518 -30.91 3.74 -15.16
C LEU A 518 -29.59 3.11 -14.70
N LEU A 519 -28.46 3.72 -15.06
CA LEU A 519 -27.13 3.29 -14.61
C LEU A 519 -26.84 3.60 -13.14
N HIS A 520 -27.61 4.50 -12.50
CA HIS A 520 -27.29 4.99 -11.17
C HIS A 520 -27.28 3.86 -10.13
N GLU A 521 -28.38 3.10 -10.02
CA GLU A 521 -28.54 2.04 -9.04
C GLU A 521 -27.53 0.89 -9.24
N PRO A 522 -27.35 0.32 -10.45
CA PRO A 522 -26.30 -0.68 -10.71
C PRO A 522 -24.90 -0.18 -10.39
N THR A 523 -24.60 1.10 -10.68
CA THR A 523 -23.30 1.69 -10.32
C THR A 523 -23.11 1.75 -8.80
N MET A 524 -24.16 2.06 -8.05
CA MET A 524 -24.11 2.08 -6.58
C MET A 524 -23.97 0.66 -6.00
N GLN A 525 -24.66 -0.32 -6.58
CA GLN A 525 -24.54 -1.73 -6.19
C GLN A 525 -23.15 -2.30 -6.50
N LEU A 526 -22.56 -1.98 -7.66
CA LEU A 526 -21.17 -2.33 -7.98
C LEU A 526 -20.20 -1.74 -6.97
N ARG A 527 -20.31 -0.43 -6.68
CA ARG A 527 -19.46 0.22 -5.66
C ARG A 527 -19.59 -0.40 -4.28
N GLY A 528 -20.78 -0.91 -3.95
CA GLY A 528 -21.04 -1.62 -2.70
C GLY A 528 -20.62 -3.09 -2.70
N GLY A 529 -20.13 -3.63 -3.82
CA GLY A 529 -19.84 -5.05 -3.99
C GLY A 529 -21.08 -5.95 -3.93
N GLN A 530 -22.28 -5.39 -4.14
CA GLN A 530 -23.55 -6.10 -4.05
C GLN A 530 -23.95 -6.76 -5.38
N LEU A 531 -23.39 -6.27 -6.49
CA LEU A 531 -23.69 -6.73 -7.83
C LEU A 531 -22.50 -7.53 -8.39
N PRO A 532 -22.62 -8.87 -8.54
CA PRO A 532 -21.53 -9.68 -9.06
C PRO A 532 -21.37 -9.48 -10.57
N GLU A 533 -20.14 -9.66 -11.05
CA GLU A 533 -19.76 -9.41 -12.46
C GLU A 533 -20.60 -10.20 -13.47
N LYS A 534 -20.95 -11.44 -13.14
CA LYS A 534 -21.79 -12.32 -13.96
C LYS A 534 -23.20 -11.76 -14.24
N ASP A 535 -23.67 -10.83 -13.42
CA ASP A 535 -25.01 -10.25 -13.56
C ASP A 535 -24.98 -8.95 -14.41
N LEU A 536 -23.80 -8.47 -14.82
CA LEU A 536 -23.65 -7.26 -15.64
C LEU A 536 -24.38 -7.38 -16.98
N ASP A 537 -24.33 -8.55 -17.62
CA ASP A 537 -25.01 -8.81 -18.90
C ASP A 537 -26.53 -8.67 -18.78
N ALA A 538 -27.10 -9.25 -17.72
CA ALA A 538 -28.53 -9.19 -17.44
C ALA A 538 -28.99 -7.75 -17.18
N ILE A 539 -28.16 -6.95 -16.51
CA ILE A 539 -28.44 -5.53 -16.26
C ILE A 539 -28.39 -4.71 -17.54
N VAL A 540 -27.36 -4.92 -18.38
CA VAL A 540 -27.27 -4.23 -19.67
C VAL A 540 -28.51 -4.54 -20.52
N GLN A 541 -28.96 -5.80 -20.56
CA GLN A 541 -30.19 -6.19 -21.27
C GLN A 541 -31.43 -5.54 -20.67
N CYS A 542 -31.56 -5.48 -19.33
CA CYS A 542 -32.68 -4.81 -18.67
C CYS A 542 -32.75 -3.32 -19.02
N ILE A 543 -31.61 -2.63 -18.95
CA ILE A 543 -31.49 -1.21 -19.33
C ILE A 543 -31.82 -1.03 -20.82
N GLN A 544 -31.31 -1.91 -21.70
CA GLN A 544 -31.61 -1.88 -23.12
C GLN A 544 -33.11 -1.99 -23.41
N MET A 545 -33.82 -2.93 -22.76
CA MET A 545 -35.26 -3.07 -22.94
C MET A 545 -36.02 -1.79 -22.53
N GLN A 546 -35.65 -1.19 -21.40
CA GLN A 546 -36.28 0.05 -20.93
C GLN A 546 -35.99 1.25 -21.84
N LEU A 547 -34.77 1.34 -22.39
CA LEU A 547 -34.42 2.37 -23.38
C LEU A 547 -35.23 2.20 -24.66
N VAL A 548 -35.37 0.97 -25.18
CA VAL A 548 -36.19 0.67 -26.37
C VAL A 548 -37.65 1.00 -26.15
N GLU A 549 -38.21 0.67 -24.97
CA GLU A 549 -39.60 0.95 -24.64
C GLU A 549 -39.87 2.47 -24.58
N ASN A 550 -39.01 3.23 -23.90
CA ASN A 550 -39.15 4.69 -23.83
C ASN A 550 -38.91 5.37 -25.19
N ASN A 551 -38.09 4.79 -26.06
CA ASN A 551 -37.83 5.36 -27.38
C ASN A 551 -39.00 5.19 -28.36
N ARG A 552 -39.96 4.29 -28.06
CA ARG A 552 -41.17 4.11 -28.86
C ARG A 552 -42.27 5.12 -28.53
N HIS A 553 -42.15 5.81 -27.40
CA HIS A 553 -43.08 6.83 -26.92
C HIS A 553 -42.60 8.23 -27.28
#